data_AF-A0A6N0WZ88-F1
#
_entry.id   AF-A0A6N0WZ88-F1
#
_cell.length_a   1.000
_cell.length_b   1.000
_cell.length_c   1.000
_cell.angle_alpha   90.00
_cell.angle_beta   90.00
_cell.angle_gamma   90.00
#
_symmetry.space_group_name_H-M   'P 1'
#
loop_
_entity.id
_entity.type
_entity.pdbx_description
1 polymer ?
#
loop_
_entity_poly.entity_id
_entity_poly.type
_entity_poly.pdbx_seq_one_letter_code
_entity_poly.pdbx_strand_id
1 'polypeptide(L)'
;MTVAEAVAQGARTAVPGFANAGGVMEQADILFCVEALRAGLHVSSSLHARLSAAPEISAAARPAGLSLFDVREPLAGLPVGAEEPCAGHRPLTVGTGCPLEMVQCLVSPALDLAAGRILPERRRPRSGRASRSRYCG
;
A
#
# COMPACT_ATOMS: atom_id res chain seq x y z
N MET A 1 -3.16 -13.63 20.97
CA MET A 1 -3.19 -12.20 21.32
C MET A 1 -4.58 -11.68 21.09
N THR A 2 -5.19 -11.07 22.10
CA THR A 2 -6.50 -10.43 22.00
C THR A 2 -6.36 -8.94 21.68
N VAL A 3 -7.45 -8.28 21.29
CA VAL A 3 -7.46 -6.83 21.05
C VAL A 3 -7.10 -6.07 22.32
N ALA A 4 -7.64 -6.48 23.47
CA ALA A 4 -7.36 -5.85 24.76
C ALA A 4 -5.88 -5.94 25.15
N GLU A 5 -5.25 -7.10 24.93
CA GLU A 5 -3.80 -7.28 25.16
C GLU A 5 -2.98 -6.36 24.25
N ALA A 6 -3.37 -6.22 22.98
CA ALA A 6 -2.68 -5.33 22.04
C ALA A 6 -2.77 -3.86 22.46
N VAL A 7 -3.94 -3.41 22.91
CA VAL A 7 -4.14 -2.05 23.45
C VAL A 7 -3.30 -1.84 24.70
N ALA A 8 -3.25 -2.81 25.62
CA ALA A 8 -2.40 -2.74 26.82
C ALA A 8 -0.91 -2.65 26.48
N GLN A 9 -0.48 -3.21 25.35
CA GLN A 9 0.88 -3.08 24.81
C GLN A 9 1.11 -1.77 24.01
N GLY A 10 0.11 -0.90 23.92
CA GLY A 10 0.21 0.42 23.29
C GLY A 10 -0.11 0.43 21.79
N ALA A 11 -0.74 -0.63 21.25
CA ALA A 11 -1.22 -0.61 19.88
C ALA A 11 -2.24 0.52 19.66
N ARG A 12 -2.20 1.13 18.47
CA ARG A 12 -3.11 2.23 18.07
C ARG A 12 -3.93 1.92 16.82
N THR A 13 -3.50 0.93 16.05
CA THR A 13 -4.13 0.56 14.78
C THR A 13 -4.16 -0.95 14.66
N ALA A 14 -5.33 -1.51 14.34
CA ALA A 14 -5.51 -2.88 13.92
C ALA A 14 -5.33 -2.99 12.40
N VAL A 15 -4.51 -3.95 11.98
CA VAL A 15 -4.31 -4.29 10.56
C VAL A 15 -4.77 -5.72 10.36
N PRO A 16 -5.92 -5.95 9.71
CA PRO A 16 -6.39 -7.30 9.44
C PRO A 16 -5.43 -8.01 8.48
N GLY A 17 -4.86 -9.14 8.92
CA GLY A 17 -3.80 -9.86 8.21
C GLY A 17 -4.29 -10.92 7.22
N PHE A 18 -5.58 -10.95 6.89
CA PHE A 18 -6.15 -11.91 5.96
C PHE A 18 -6.22 -11.33 4.55
N ALA A 19 -5.99 -12.19 3.56
CA ALA A 19 -6.11 -11.87 2.14
C ALA A 19 -6.85 -13.02 1.46
N ASN A 20 -8.17 -12.88 1.34
CA ASN A 20 -8.99 -13.84 0.61
C ASN A 20 -9.02 -13.52 -0.89
N ALA A 21 -9.15 -14.56 -1.71
CA ALA A 21 -9.39 -14.40 -3.13
C ALA A 21 -10.75 -13.70 -3.34
N GLY A 22 -10.75 -12.60 -4.10
CA GLY A 22 -11.95 -11.79 -4.35
C GLY A 22 -12.12 -10.58 -3.44
N GLY A 23 -11.39 -10.49 -2.32
CA GLY A 23 -11.38 -9.32 -1.45
C GLY A 23 -12.72 -9.00 -0.79
N VAL A 24 -13.55 -10.01 -0.55
CA VAL A 24 -14.83 -9.92 0.16
C VAL A 24 -14.55 -9.77 1.66
N MET A 25 -15.34 -8.96 2.35
CA MET A 25 -15.25 -8.85 3.80
C MET A 25 -16.23 -9.84 4.43
N GLU A 26 -15.70 -10.86 5.11
CA GLU A 26 -16.53 -11.86 5.78
C GLU A 26 -17.10 -11.28 7.09
N GLN A 27 -18.17 -11.89 7.61
CA GLN A 27 -18.79 -11.42 8.85
C GLN A 27 -17.82 -11.41 10.04
N ALA A 28 -16.92 -12.40 10.11
CA ALA A 28 -15.89 -12.46 11.14
C ALA A 28 -14.92 -11.26 11.08
N ASP A 29 -14.62 -10.79 9.87
CA ASP A 29 -13.72 -9.65 9.64
C ASP A 29 -14.37 -8.35 10.11
N ILE A 30 -15.67 -8.18 9.84
CA ILE A 30 -16.48 -7.05 10.32
C ILE A 30 -16.49 -7.03 11.85
N LEU A 31 -16.76 -8.18 12.48
CA LEU A 31 -16.80 -8.29 13.94
C LEU A 31 -15.45 -7.93 14.57
N PHE A 32 -14.35 -8.41 14.01
CA PHE A 32 -13.00 -8.05 14.44
C PHE A 32 -12.74 -6.55 14.32
N CYS A 33 -13.09 -5.93 13.18
CA CYS A 33 -12.90 -4.50 12.97
C CYS A 33 -13.72 -3.67 13.99
N VAL A 34 -14.97 -4.07 14.24
CA VAL A 34 -15.83 -3.42 15.24
C VAL A 34 -15.27 -3.58 16.65
N GLU A 35 -14.74 -4.75 17.02
CA GLU A 35 -14.09 -4.97 18.31
C GLU A 35 -12.86 -4.06 18.47
N ALA A 36 -12.00 -3.99 17.45
CA ALA A 36 -10.83 -3.11 17.44
C ALA A 36 -11.22 -1.63 17.62
N LEU A 37 -12.23 -1.16 16.89
CA LEU A 37 -12.73 0.21 17.00
C LEU A 37 -13.30 0.50 18.40
N ARG A 38 -14.07 -0.43 18.96
CA ARG A 38 -14.61 -0.30 20.33
C ARG A 38 -13.52 -0.27 21.39
N ALA A 39 -12.40 -0.93 21.14
CA ALA A 39 -11.21 -0.89 21.99
C ALA A 39 -10.36 0.39 21.80
N GLY A 40 -10.76 1.30 20.91
CA GLY A 40 -10.08 2.57 20.67
C GLY A 40 -8.98 2.51 19.61
N LEU A 41 -8.89 1.44 18.83
CA LEU A 41 -7.92 1.31 17.75
C LEU A 41 -8.47 1.88 16.44
N HIS A 42 -7.62 2.52 15.65
CA HIS A 42 -7.88 2.72 14.22
C HIS A 42 -7.87 1.38 13.47
N VAL A 43 -8.43 1.33 12.26
CA VAL A 43 -8.41 0.12 11.42
C VAL A 43 -7.85 0.43 10.05
N SER A 44 -6.94 -0.41 9.56
CA SER A 44 -6.34 -0.29 8.23
C SER A 44 -6.46 -1.60 7.45
N SER A 45 -7.13 -1.59 6.30
CA SER A 45 -7.42 -2.78 5.48
C SER A 45 -6.79 -2.68 4.09
N SER A 46 -6.29 -3.82 3.60
CA SER A 46 -5.82 -4.00 2.22
C SER A 46 -6.77 -4.82 1.36
N LEU A 47 -8.01 -5.04 1.79
CA LEU A 47 -9.01 -5.70 0.97
C LEU A 47 -9.46 -4.82 -0.19
N HIS A 48 -10.10 -5.43 -1.18
CA HIS A 48 -10.83 -4.69 -2.22
C HIS A 48 -12.12 -4.10 -1.66
N ALA A 49 -12.81 -4.81 -0.76
CA ALA A 49 -13.95 -4.28 -0.03
C ALA A 49 -13.49 -3.14 0.91
N ARG A 50 -14.17 -2.00 0.80
CA ARG A 50 -13.92 -0.84 1.66
C ARG A 50 -14.46 -1.06 3.06
N LEU A 51 -13.71 -0.64 4.07
CA LEU A 51 -14.17 -0.62 5.47
C LEU A 51 -15.45 0.18 5.65
N SER A 52 -15.57 1.31 4.94
CA SER A 52 -16.74 2.18 5.01
C SER A 52 -18.00 1.59 4.36
N ALA A 53 -17.86 0.53 3.54
CA ALA A 53 -19.00 -0.12 2.90
C ALA A 53 -19.82 -0.97 3.89
N ALA A 54 -19.20 -1.42 4.99
CA ALA A 54 -19.88 -2.09 6.09
C ALA A 54 -20.46 -1.05 7.07
N PRO A 55 -21.80 -0.97 7.23
CA PRO A 55 -22.41 0.01 8.11
C PRO A 55 -22.01 -0.16 9.57
N GLU A 56 -21.79 -1.39 10.04
CA GLU A 56 -21.39 -1.64 11.44
C GLU A 56 -20.03 -1.02 11.77
N ILE A 57 -19.07 -1.11 10.84
CA ILE A 57 -17.72 -0.54 10.99
C ILE A 57 -17.80 0.98 11.05
N SER A 58 -18.53 1.59 10.11
CA SER A 58 -18.71 3.04 10.08
C SER A 58 -19.42 3.56 11.34
N ALA A 59 -20.42 2.83 11.83
CA ALA A 59 -21.13 3.17 13.05
C ALA A 59 -20.25 3.06 14.30
N ALA A 60 -19.33 2.11 14.36
CA ALA A 60 -18.39 1.97 15.46
C ALA A 60 -17.28 3.04 15.45
N ALA A 61 -16.82 3.46 14.27
CA ALA A 61 -15.72 4.41 14.12
C ALA A 61 -16.12 5.86 14.44
N ARG A 62 -17.32 6.29 14.02
CA ARG A 62 -17.75 7.70 14.08
C ARG A 62 -17.76 8.32 15.48
N PRO A 63 -18.36 7.68 16.53
CA PRO A 63 -18.51 8.33 17.83
C PRO A 63 -17.17 8.63 18.51
N ALA A 64 -16.17 7.78 18.28
CA ALA A 64 -14.83 7.91 18.85
C ALA A 64 -13.86 8.70 17.95
N GLY A 65 -14.30 9.17 16.78
CA GLY A 65 -13.43 9.87 15.82
C GLY A 65 -12.29 9.02 15.27
N LEU A 66 -12.46 7.69 15.22
CA LEU A 66 -11.43 6.77 14.77
C LEU A 66 -11.37 6.72 13.25
N SER A 67 -10.15 6.72 12.70
CA SER A 67 -9.91 6.63 11.27
C SER A 67 -10.00 5.20 10.74
N LEU A 68 -10.56 5.08 9.53
CA LEU A 68 -10.56 3.88 8.70
C LEU A 68 -9.63 4.12 7.51
N PHE A 69 -8.66 3.25 7.31
CA PHE A 69 -7.69 3.36 6.22
C PHE A 69 -7.89 2.24 5.21
N ASP A 70 -8.35 2.57 4.01
CA ASP A 70 -8.44 1.63 2.90
C ASP A 70 -7.21 1.81 1.99
N VAL A 71 -6.19 0.95 2.13
CA VAL A 71 -4.89 1.16 1.44
C VAL A 71 -4.97 0.96 -0.08
N ARG A 72 -6.07 0.37 -0.56
CA ARG A 72 -6.35 0.20 -1.99
C ARG A 72 -7.17 1.33 -2.59
N GLU A 73 -7.58 2.33 -1.79
CA GLU A 73 -8.28 3.50 -2.32
C GLU A 73 -7.29 4.36 -3.12
N PRO A 74 -7.53 4.57 -4.43
CA PRO A 74 -6.67 5.44 -5.23
C PRO A 74 -6.77 6.88 -4.73
N LEU A 75 -5.67 7.62 -4.81
CA LEU A 75 -5.69 9.05 -4.51
C LEU A 75 -6.64 9.77 -5.47
N ALA A 76 -7.43 10.71 -4.96
CA ALA A 76 -8.30 11.53 -5.79
C ALA A 76 -7.46 12.41 -6.73
N GLY A 77 -7.88 12.54 -7.99
CA GLY A 77 -7.27 13.47 -8.95
C GLY A 77 -5.89 13.06 -9.46
N LEU A 78 -5.59 11.75 -9.55
CA LEU A 78 -4.34 11.28 -10.16
C LEU A 78 -4.20 11.81 -11.60
N PRO A 79 -3.14 12.57 -11.92
CA PRO A 79 -2.91 13.05 -13.28
C PRO A 79 -2.48 11.92 -14.20
N VAL A 80 -2.69 12.10 -15.51
CA VAL A 80 -2.08 11.23 -16.52
C VAL A 80 -0.56 11.37 -16.46
N GLY A 81 0.16 10.26 -16.58
CA GLY A 81 1.62 10.25 -16.53
C GLY A 81 2.24 11.14 -17.60
N ALA A 82 3.19 11.99 -17.19
CA ALA A 82 3.96 12.81 -18.11
C ALA A 82 5.18 12.05 -18.67
N GLU A 83 5.55 12.34 -19.90
CA GLU A 83 6.74 11.77 -20.56
C GLU A 83 8.05 12.55 -20.24
N GLU A 84 7.98 13.48 -19.28
CA GLU A 84 9.10 14.31 -18.86
C GLU A 84 10.26 13.47 -18.30
N PRO A 85 11.50 13.67 -18.78
CA PRO A 85 12.66 13.00 -18.24
C PRO A 85 12.84 13.31 -16.75
N CYS A 86 12.93 12.27 -15.93
CA CYS A 86 13.12 12.43 -14.50
C CYS A 86 14.61 12.51 -14.14
N ALA A 87 14.95 13.35 -13.17
CA ALA A 87 16.28 13.38 -12.59
C ALA A 87 16.52 12.11 -11.75
N GLY A 88 17.70 11.49 -11.90
CA GLY A 88 18.08 10.28 -11.18
C GLY A 88 17.71 8.96 -11.85
N HIS A 89 18.04 7.86 -11.17
CA HIS A 89 17.73 6.49 -11.62
C HIS A 89 16.41 6.01 -10.98
N ARG A 90 15.57 5.34 -11.77
CA ARG A 90 14.30 4.73 -11.33
C ARG A 90 14.29 3.26 -11.72
N PRO A 91 14.91 2.38 -10.92
CA PRO A 91 14.87 0.96 -11.20
C PRO A 91 13.42 0.47 -11.15
N LEU A 92 13.02 -0.28 -12.18
CA LEU A 92 11.76 -1.03 -12.20
C LEU A 92 12.13 -2.51 -12.21
N THR A 93 11.86 -3.18 -11.10
CA THR A 93 12.04 -4.64 -11.03
C THR A 93 10.91 -5.31 -11.80
N VAL A 94 11.29 -6.10 -12.80
CA VAL A 94 10.38 -6.97 -13.56
C VAL A 94 10.82 -8.41 -13.37
N GLY A 95 9.86 -9.31 -13.23
CA GLY A 95 10.12 -10.75 -13.09
C GLY A 95 8.91 -11.54 -13.56
N THR A 96 9.12 -12.79 -13.95
CA THR A 96 8.05 -13.73 -14.31
C THR A 96 7.38 -14.37 -13.09
N GLY A 97 7.87 -14.03 -11.90
CA GLY A 97 7.51 -14.61 -10.63
C GLY A 97 6.27 -14.02 -9.95
N CYS A 98 5.95 -14.56 -8.78
CA CYS A 98 4.94 -14.08 -7.84
C CYS A 98 5.29 -12.66 -7.32
N PRO A 99 4.30 -11.84 -6.91
CA PRO A 99 4.58 -10.50 -6.37
C PRO A 99 5.55 -10.47 -5.17
N LEU A 100 5.55 -11.50 -4.33
CA LEU A 100 6.40 -11.52 -3.13
C LEU A 100 7.91 -11.53 -3.47
N GLU A 101 8.31 -12.34 -4.45
CA GLU A 101 9.71 -12.40 -4.88
C GLU A 101 10.15 -11.12 -5.59
N MET A 102 9.25 -10.45 -6.30
CA MET A 102 9.55 -9.14 -6.90
C MET A 102 9.79 -8.07 -5.82
N VAL A 103 8.97 -8.04 -4.76
CA VAL A 103 9.16 -7.11 -3.64
C VAL A 103 10.51 -7.36 -2.97
N GLN A 104 10.84 -8.61 -2.66
CA GLN A 104 12.12 -8.93 -2.01
C GLN A 104 13.32 -8.55 -2.88
N CYS A 105 13.25 -8.84 -4.19
CA CYS A 105 14.28 -8.49 -5.16
C CYS A 105 14.50 -6.97 -5.27
N LEU A 106 13.44 -6.16 -5.09
CA LEU A 106 13.54 -4.70 -5.09
C LEU A 106 14.01 -4.12 -3.74
N VAL A 107 13.53 -4.64 -2.61
CA VAL A 107 13.79 -4.06 -1.28
C VAL A 107 15.27 -4.15 -0.91
N SER A 108 15.93 -5.29 -1.18
CA SER A 108 17.34 -5.48 -0.85
C SER A 108 18.26 -4.41 -1.47
N PRO A 109 18.29 -4.20 -2.80
CA PRO A 109 19.11 -3.16 -3.41
C PRO A 109 18.65 -1.74 -3.03
N ALA A 110 17.36 -1.52 -2.77
CA ALA A 110 16.88 -0.21 -2.31
C ALA A 110 17.43 0.16 -0.92
N LEU A 111 17.48 -0.82 0.01
CA LEU A 111 18.10 -0.63 1.32
C LEU A 111 19.61 -0.39 1.22
N ASP A 112 20.30 -1.11 0.35
CA ASP A 112 21.75 -0.91 0.14
C ASP A 112 22.06 0.45 -0.51
N LEU A 113 21.22 0.93 -1.44
CA LEU A 113 21.30 2.29 -1.97
C LEU A 113 21.08 3.34 -0.86
N ALA A 114 20.05 3.16 -0.02
CA ALA A 114 19.76 4.06 1.09
C ALA A 114 20.89 4.08 2.14
N ALA A 115 21.54 2.93 2.35
CA ALA A 115 22.70 2.79 3.24
C ALA A 115 24.03 3.21 2.61
N GLY A 116 24.05 3.63 1.34
CA GLY A 116 25.26 4.03 0.62
C GLY A 116 26.22 2.89 0.30
N ARG A 117 25.77 1.63 0.37
CA ARG A 117 26.57 0.44 0.05
C ARG A 117 26.68 0.18 -1.45
N ILE A 118 25.77 0.75 -2.23
CA ILE A 118 25.79 0.75 -3.69
C ILE A 118 25.83 2.21 -4.15
N LEU A 119 26.82 2.57 -4.96
CA LEU A 119 26.85 3.85 -5.63
C LEU A 119 25.99 3.78 -6.90
N PRO A 120 25.09 4.75 -7.14
CA PRO A 120 24.36 4.79 -8.40
C PRO A 120 25.35 4.99 -9.55
N GLU A 121 25.34 4.10 -10.55
CA GLU A 121 26.09 4.34 -11.77
C GLU A 121 25.69 5.69 -12.37
N ARG A 122 26.66 6.49 -12.83
CA ARG A 122 26.34 7.78 -13.45
C ARG A 122 25.59 7.52 -14.76
N ARG A 123 24.40 8.10 -14.88
CA ARG A 123 23.63 8.12 -16.14
C ARG A 123 24.53 8.65 -17.27
N ARG A 124 24.87 7.80 -18.24
CA ARG A 124 25.54 8.27 -19.47
C ARG A 124 24.57 9.22 -20.18
N PRO A 125 25.01 10.41 -20.63
CA PRO A 125 24.16 11.27 -21.43
C PRO A 125 23.70 10.49 -22.67
N ARG A 126 22.39 10.45 -22.93
CA ARG A 126 21.86 9.87 -24.17
C ARG A 126 22.39 10.71 -25.31
N SER A 127 23.32 10.17 -26.09
CA SER A 127 23.78 10.77 -27.34
C SER A 127 22.64 10.70 -28.38
N GLY A 128 21.86 11.77 -28.51
CA GLY A 128 21.11 12.10 -29.73
C GLY A 128 19.82 11.31 -30.05
N ARG A 129 18.84 12.07 -30.56
CA ARG A 129 17.53 11.70 -31.14
C ARG A 129 16.46 11.15 -30.19
N ALA A 130 15.55 12.03 -29.80
CA ALA A 130 14.16 11.70 -29.55
C ALA A 130 13.58 10.98 -30.80
N SER A 131 13.41 9.67 -30.71
CA SER A 131 12.58 8.95 -31.67
C SER A 131 11.13 9.39 -31.46
N ARG A 132 10.57 10.06 -32.47
CA ARG A 132 9.15 10.42 -32.54
C ARG A 132 8.28 9.21 -32.18
N SER A 133 7.29 9.44 -31.33
CA SER A 133 6.21 8.50 -30.99
C SER A 133 5.69 7.78 -32.24
N ARG A 134 5.80 6.46 -32.24
CA ARG A 134 5.16 5.53 -33.18
C ARG A 134 4.10 4.69 -32.46
N TYR A 135 3.33 5.32 -31.58
CA TYR A 135 2.18 4.70 -30.93
C TYR A 135 0.99 5.66 -30.93
N CYS A 136 0.51 5.97 -32.12
CA CYS A 136 -0.85 6.43 -32.43
C CYS A 136 -1.08 6.07 -33.90
N GLY A 137 -1.73 4.94 -34.11
CA GLY A 137 -2.19 4.42 -35.40
C GLY A 137 -3.50 3.70 -35.17
#